data_AF-A0A174V1K5-F1
#
_entry.id   AF-A0A174V1K5-F1
#
_cell.length_a   1.000
_cell.length_b   1.000
_cell.length_c   1.000
_cell.angle_alpha   90.00
_cell.angle_beta   90.00
_cell.angle_gamma   90.00
#
_symmetry.space_group_name_H-M   'P 1'
#
loop_
_entity.id
_entity.type
_entity.pdbx_description
1 polymer ?
#
loop_
_entity_poly.entity_id
_entity_poly.type
_entity_poly.pdbx_seq_one_letter_code
_entity_poly.pdbx_strand_id
1 'polypeptide(L)'
;MKLYHYRSINSALLEIENGTFHFASKEELNDPLEGFVRVFWQGDKMAWEGLFRHYIYSVARALELYILKADDETLYHGTLVADVHCYKNNFFEKILLKLGEEFITDTDVQNLAGVYGDNCLKVSEKELQYILFYIHNNALIRCLEEFKKNKFVPAEEAEKQIKLLNFSLSVEKLVDAIKKVFSNEKMRVQTIESMEEIFEEMKEFSYIMKGAENDIFLHGKGSEEQIYNNDGNSVVQQHRKWLIVMADFPKVFVAQLRDMIYPKSYVVCFSKKNDNSAMWGNYADCHKGVCLIYDTGDEAKLKVGGRHIPLDVRAISYGGESIECNFFQTLGRLTMVHIREWLLGVDGVSSCYEAFSDVEEWRKRYWKIYDAKTYRKTKNWEHEKEFRVAVSNTFGEFDVPQKQNMSFDWNLLKGVIFGIRTSEYDKKQILDKLIKHKDELSDFTFYQAEYSAEEQKIKIRKKKFWRLINYKGKVDGTEKV
;
A
#
# COMPACT_ATOMS: atom_id res chain seq x y z
N MET A 1 -15.94 4.69 27.02
CA MET A 1 -16.58 3.68 26.16
C MET A 1 -15.71 2.43 26.16
N LYS A 2 -16.31 1.25 26.40
CA LYS A 2 -15.58 -0.02 26.34
C LYS A 2 -15.29 -0.47 24.91
N LEU A 3 -14.05 -0.92 24.69
CA LEU A 3 -13.48 -1.45 23.46
C LEU A 3 -12.78 -2.78 23.75
N TYR A 4 -12.92 -3.72 22.83
CA TYR A 4 -12.46 -5.10 23.00
C TYR A 4 -11.39 -5.43 21.97
N HIS A 5 -10.21 -5.80 22.45
CA HIS A 5 -9.03 -6.04 21.62
C HIS A 5 -8.65 -7.52 21.66
N TYR A 6 -9.05 -8.25 20.62
CA TYR A 6 -8.77 -9.67 20.50
C TYR A 6 -7.31 -9.90 20.10
N ARG A 7 -6.63 -10.81 20.81
CA ARG A 7 -5.20 -11.07 20.63
C ARG A 7 -4.90 -12.55 20.80
N SER A 8 -3.96 -13.05 20.00
CA SER A 8 -3.21 -14.26 20.35
C SER A 8 -2.46 -14.04 21.67
N ILE A 9 -2.05 -15.12 22.34
CA ILE A 9 -1.25 -15.00 23.58
C ILE A 9 0.07 -14.26 23.31
N ASN A 10 0.77 -14.59 22.24
CA ASN A 10 2.05 -13.96 21.90
C ASN A 10 1.89 -12.46 21.65
N SER A 11 0.89 -12.05 20.87
CA SER A 11 0.62 -10.63 20.61
C SER A 11 0.24 -9.89 21.89
N ALA A 12 -0.63 -10.47 22.74
CA ALA A 12 -1.02 -9.86 24.00
C ALA A 12 0.15 -9.71 24.97
N LEU A 13 1.03 -10.71 25.05
CA LEU A 13 2.22 -10.65 25.91
C LEU A 13 3.16 -9.52 25.48
N LEU A 14 3.39 -9.34 24.18
CA LEU A 14 4.20 -8.24 23.65
C LEU A 14 3.56 -6.88 23.91
N GLU A 15 2.25 -6.78 23.72
CA GLU A 15 1.47 -5.55 23.93
C GLU A 15 1.52 -5.11 25.41
N ILE A 16 1.31 -6.05 26.33
CA ILE A 16 1.35 -5.81 27.78
C ILE A 16 2.78 -5.57 28.26
N GLU A 17 3.77 -6.34 27.79
CA GLU A 17 5.15 -6.17 28.24
C GLU A 17 5.70 -4.78 27.92
N ASN A 18 5.34 -4.25 26.76
CA ASN A 18 5.83 -2.95 26.31
C ASN A 18 4.87 -1.80 26.63
N GLY A 19 3.62 -2.10 26.99
CA GLY A 19 2.58 -1.08 27.18
C GLY A 19 2.29 -0.30 25.90
N THR A 20 2.34 -0.96 24.73
CA THR A 20 2.24 -0.31 23.41
C THR A 20 1.12 -0.88 22.58
N PHE A 21 0.43 -0.06 21.80
CA PHE A 21 -0.36 -0.52 20.68
C PHE A 21 0.52 -0.67 19.44
N HIS A 22 0.32 -1.77 18.71
CA HIS A 22 0.86 -1.95 17.38
C HIS A 22 -0.09 -1.35 16.33
N PHE A 23 0.35 -0.29 15.66
CA PHE A 23 -0.37 0.33 14.56
C PHE A 23 -0.06 -0.41 13.26
N ALA A 24 -0.96 -1.31 12.88
CA ALA A 24 -0.81 -2.21 11.75
C ALA A 24 -0.88 -1.44 10.41
N SER A 25 -0.02 -1.82 9.47
CA SER A 25 -0.09 -1.36 8.08
C SER A 25 -1.26 -2.01 7.34
N LYS A 26 -1.52 -1.57 6.10
CA LYS A 26 -2.58 -2.15 5.27
C LYS A 26 -2.35 -3.64 4.99
N GLU A 27 -1.10 -4.03 4.78
CA GLU A 27 -0.69 -5.38 4.43
C GLU A 27 -0.89 -6.38 5.59
N GLU A 28 -1.01 -5.87 6.82
CA GLU A 28 -1.27 -6.66 8.03
C GLU A 28 -2.76 -6.80 8.35
N LEU A 29 -3.64 -6.13 7.59
CA LEU A 29 -5.08 -6.22 7.79
C LEU A 29 -5.64 -7.53 7.23
N ASN A 30 -6.75 -7.96 7.82
CA ASN A 30 -7.43 -9.21 7.48
C ASN A 30 -8.18 -9.17 6.14
N ASP A 31 -8.52 -7.98 5.63
CA ASP A 31 -9.18 -7.80 4.33
C ASP A 31 -8.22 -7.09 3.35
N PRO A 32 -7.66 -7.81 2.36
CA PRO A 32 -6.75 -7.21 1.38
C PRO A 32 -7.44 -6.21 0.45
N LEU A 33 -8.78 -6.23 0.37
CA LEU A 33 -9.56 -5.30 -0.45
C LEU A 33 -9.88 -4.00 0.30
N GLU A 34 -9.49 -3.89 1.57
CA GLU A 34 -9.73 -2.70 2.38
C GLU A 34 -8.85 -1.50 1.95
N GLY A 35 -9.38 -0.30 2.16
CA GLY A 35 -8.67 0.95 1.87
C GLY A 35 -8.46 1.22 0.38
N PHE A 36 -9.20 0.52 -0.49
CA PHE A 36 -9.15 0.74 -1.93
C PHE A 36 -9.92 2.00 -2.33
N VAL A 37 -9.24 2.89 -3.04
CA VAL A 37 -9.82 4.05 -3.72
C VAL A 37 -9.65 3.82 -5.22
N ARG A 38 -10.75 3.88 -5.97
CA ARG A 38 -10.70 3.76 -7.42
C ARG A 38 -10.14 5.07 -8.00
N VAL A 39 -8.89 5.04 -8.44
CA VAL A 39 -8.27 6.19 -9.09
C VAL A 39 -8.64 6.18 -10.57
N PHE A 40 -8.98 7.35 -11.10
CA PHE A 40 -9.14 7.58 -12.53
C PHE A 40 -8.37 8.83 -12.95
N TRP A 41 -8.10 8.96 -14.25
CA TRP A 41 -7.41 10.11 -14.84
C TRP A 41 -8.35 10.82 -15.78
N GLN A 42 -8.61 12.10 -15.52
CA GLN A 42 -9.43 12.94 -16.37
C GLN A 42 -8.95 14.38 -16.30
N GLY A 43 -8.49 14.92 -17.42
CA GLY A 43 -7.96 16.27 -17.49
C GLY A 43 -7.81 16.69 -18.93
N ASP A 44 -7.43 17.94 -19.14
CA ASP A 44 -7.09 18.46 -20.46
C ASP A 44 -5.72 17.93 -20.94
N LYS A 45 -5.36 18.29 -22.17
CA LYS A 45 -4.13 17.86 -22.82
C LYS A 45 -2.88 18.13 -21.98
N MET A 46 -2.80 19.29 -21.32
CA MET A 46 -1.65 19.69 -20.51
C MET A 46 -1.45 18.79 -19.28
N ALA A 47 -2.55 18.31 -18.66
CA ALA A 47 -2.46 17.33 -17.57
C ALA A 47 -1.87 15.99 -18.05
N TRP A 48 -2.27 15.54 -19.25
CA TRP A 48 -1.73 14.32 -19.85
C TRP A 48 -0.26 14.44 -20.23
N GLU A 49 0.13 15.57 -20.84
CA GLU A 49 1.53 15.87 -21.15
C GLU A 49 2.41 15.84 -19.89
N GLY A 50 1.95 16.47 -18.81
CA GLY A 50 2.63 16.42 -17.52
C GLY A 50 2.79 14.99 -16.98
N LEU A 51 1.74 14.16 -17.05
CA LEU A 51 1.81 12.75 -16.67
C LEU A 51 2.83 11.97 -17.52
N PHE A 52 2.84 12.17 -18.84
CA PHE A 52 3.80 11.51 -19.73
C PHE A 52 5.24 12.00 -19.51
N ARG A 53 5.44 13.28 -19.13
CA ARG A 53 6.73 13.80 -18.68
C ARG A 53 7.26 13.03 -17.46
N HIS A 54 6.42 12.87 -16.43
CA HIS A 54 6.78 12.13 -15.22
C HIS A 54 6.93 10.62 -15.48
N TYR A 55 6.25 10.09 -16.49
CA TYR A 55 6.44 8.71 -16.94
C TYR A 55 7.86 8.48 -17.46
N ILE A 56 8.35 9.29 -18.43
CA ILE A 56 9.71 9.10 -18.95
C ILE A 56 10.78 9.36 -17.88
N TYR A 57 10.55 10.30 -16.95
CA TYR A 57 11.44 10.47 -15.80
C TYR A 57 11.57 9.18 -14.99
N SER A 58 10.43 8.53 -14.76
CA SER A 58 10.37 7.29 -13.98
C SER A 58 10.95 6.10 -14.76
N VAL A 59 10.81 6.04 -16.10
CA VAL A 59 11.49 5.05 -16.95
C VAL A 59 13.01 5.20 -16.83
N ALA A 60 13.53 6.43 -16.92
CA ALA A 60 14.95 6.70 -16.77
C ALA A 60 15.46 6.27 -15.38
N ARG A 61 14.69 6.55 -14.33
CA ARG A 61 15.02 6.12 -12.95
C ARG A 61 14.99 4.60 -12.80
N ALA A 62 14.03 3.91 -13.42
CA ALA A 62 13.98 2.46 -13.41
C ALA A 62 15.18 1.83 -14.12
N LEU A 63 15.59 2.39 -15.26
CA LEU A 63 16.79 1.99 -15.97
C LEU A 63 18.05 2.22 -15.14
N GLU A 64 18.16 3.37 -14.46
CA GLU A 64 19.26 3.67 -13.54
C GLU A 64 19.34 2.64 -12.40
N LEU A 65 18.23 2.38 -11.72
CA LEU A 65 18.15 1.40 -10.64
C LEU A 65 18.49 -0.01 -11.10
N TYR A 66 18.05 -0.39 -12.29
CA TYR A 66 18.42 -1.65 -12.92
C TYR A 66 19.93 -1.75 -13.15
N ILE A 67 20.56 -0.72 -13.73
CA ILE A 67 22.01 -0.69 -13.98
C ILE A 67 22.79 -0.77 -12.66
N LEU A 68 22.28 -0.11 -11.61
CA LEU A 68 22.84 -0.15 -10.25
C LEU A 68 22.56 -1.47 -9.51
N LYS A 69 21.88 -2.44 -10.15
CA LYS A 69 21.51 -3.75 -9.58
C LYS A 69 20.69 -3.65 -8.29
N ALA A 70 19.79 -2.66 -8.21
CA ALA A 70 18.88 -2.51 -7.09
C ALA A 70 18.06 -3.79 -6.83
N ASP A 71 17.63 -4.01 -5.59
CA ASP A 71 16.73 -5.12 -5.24
C ASP A 71 15.33 -4.95 -5.85
N ASP A 72 14.53 -6.03 -5.77
CA ASP A 72 13.20 -6.08 -6.36
C ASP A 72 12.27 -5.04 -5.70
N GLU A 73 12.33 -4.88 -4.38
CA GLU A 73 11.51 -3.93 -3.63
C GLU A 73 11.73 -2.50 -4.14
N THR A 74 12.98 -2.10 -4.34
CA THR A 74 13.36 -0.79 -4.86
C THR A 74 12.89 -0.59 -6.30
N LEU A 75 12.90 -1.62 -7.14
CA LEU A 75 12.40 -1.53 -8.52
C LEU A 75 10.87 -1.41 -8.57
N TYR A 76 10.15 -2.12 -7.69
CA TYR A 76 8.68 -2.06 -7.64
C TYR A 76 8.13 -0.81 -6.96
N HIS A 77 8.87 -0.21 -6.02
CA HIS A 77 8.34 0.86 -5.16
C HIS A 77 9.17 2.16 -5.16
N GLY A 78 10.36 2.18 -5.76
CA GLY A 78 11.31 3.30 -5.71
C GLY A 78 11.64 3.94 -7.06
N THR A 79 10.84 3.69 -8.09
CA THR A 79 11.12 4.14 -9.47
C THR A 79 10.38 5.41 -9.89
N LEU A 80 9.29 5.77 -9.20
CA LEU A 80 8.52 6.98 -9.48
C LEU A 80 9.33 8.25 -9.17
N VAL A 81 9.55 9.08 -10.20
CA VAL A 81 10.10 10.43 -10.05
C VAL A 81 8.95 11.43 -9.88
N ALA A 82 8.49 11.56 -8.64
CA ALA A 82 7.41 12.50 -8.29
C ALA A 82 7.86 13.97 -8.26
N ASP A 83 9.14 14.21 -7.98
CA ASP A 83 9.80 15.52 -7.95
C ASP A 83 11.16 15.37 -8.63
N VAL A 84 11.32 15.97 -9.82
CA VAL A 84 12.58 15.90 -10.56
C VAL A 84 13.69 16.71 -9.88
N HIS A 85 13.34 17.70 -9.07
CA HIS A 85 14.26 18.57 -8.35
C HIS A 85 14.82 17.94 -7.08
N CYS A 86 14.40 16.73 -6.69
CA CYS A 86 15.14 15.97 -5.68
C CYS A 86 16.58 15.64 -6.14
N TYR A 87 16.83 15.70 -7.45
CA TYR A 87 18.16 15.58 -8.06
C TYR A 87 18.85 16.94 -8.25
N LYS A 88 18.37 18.02 -7.62
CA LYS A 88 18.89 19.37 -7.86
C LYS A 88 20.41 19.45 -7.72
N ASN A 89 21.04 20.09 -8.70
CA ASN A 89 22.50 20.21 -8.83
C ASN A 89 23.23 18.90 -9.20
N ASN A 90 22.51 17.83 -9.52
CA ASN A 90 23.06 16.61 -10.09
C ASN A 90 22.99 16.67 -11.62
N PHE A 91 23.95 16.04 -12.28
CA PHE A 91 23.94 15.79 -13.72
C PHE A 91 22.68 15.02 -14.17
N PHE A 92 22.17 14.13 -13.32
CA PHE A 92 20.97 13.34 -13.62
C PHE A 92 19.71 14.20 -13.83
N GLU A 93 19.54 15.28 -13.07
CA GLU A 93 18.42 16.23 -13.25
C GLU A 93 18.38 16.78 -14.68
N LYS A 94 19.53 17.13 -15.25
CA LYS A 94 19.63 17.67 -16.62
C LYS A 94 19.19 16.65 -17.67
N ILE A 95 19.54 15.38 -17.46
CA ILE A 95 19.12 14.28 -18.34
C ILE A 95 17.61 14.11 -18.27
N LEU A 96 17.05 14.05 -17.05
CA LEU A 96 15.61 13.92 -16.86
C LEU A 96 14.88 15.07 -17.54
N LEU A 97 15.19 16.33 -17.20
CA LEU A 97 14.54 17.51 -17.78
C LEU A 97 14.57 17.48 -19.31
N LYS A 98 15.71 17.15 -19.92
CA LYS A 98 15.84 16.99 -21.38
C LYS A 98 14.91 15.91 -21.93
N LEU A 99 14.94 14.70 -21.36
CA LEU A 99 14.09 13.59 -21.77
C LEU A 99 12.60 13.96 -21.68
N GLY A 100 12.20 14.69 -20.64
CA GLY A 100 10.82 15.14 -20.46
C GLY A 100 10.35 16.05 -21.59
N GLU A 101 11.13 17.08 -21.92
CA GLU A 101 10.77 18.02 -22.99
C GLU A 101 10.74 17.35 -24.37
N GLU A 102 11.70 16.48 -24.66
CA GLU A 102 11.73 15.74 -25.93
C GLU A 102 10.61 14.71 -26.05
N PHE A 103 10.17 14.12 -24.94
CA PHE A 103 9.13 13.09 -24.93
C PHE A 103 7.73 13.67 -25.04
N ILE A 104 7.42 14.75 -24.32
CA ILE A 104 6.09 15.37 -24.43
C ILE A 104 5.87 16.01 -25.79
N THR A 105 6.93 16.35 -26.54
CA THR A 105 6.83 16.89 -27.90
C THR A 105 6.84 15.81 -29.00
N ASP A 106 6.97 14.53 -28.63
CA ASP A 106 6.87 13.40 -29.55
C ASP A 106 5.45 13.29 -30.13
N THR A 107 5.36 12.98 -31.43
CA THR A 107 4.09 12.92 -32.17
C THR A 107 3.10 11.92 -31.58
N ASP A 108 3.55 10.74 -31.16
CA ASP A 108 2.68 9.71 -30.61
C ASP A 108 2.16 10.10 -29.23
N VAL A 109 3.04 10.70 -28.41
CA VAL A 109 2.69 11.23 -27.09
C VAL A 109 1.69 12.39 -27.22
N GLN A 110 1.91 13.30 -28.16
CA GLN A 110 0.99 14.41 -28.47
C GLN A 110 -0.37 13.92 -28.97
N ASN A 111 -0.40 12.89 -29.82
CA ASN A 111 -1.64 12.29 -30.29
C ASN A 111 -2.45 11.66 -29.14
N LEU A 112 -1.80 10.94 -28.22
CA LEU A 112 -2.46 10.39 -27.04
C LEU A 112 -2.94 11.50 -26.11
N ALA A 113 -2.09 12.48 -25.78
CA ALA A 113 -2.46 13.58 -24.92
C ALA A 113 -3.66 14.37 -25.47
N GLY A 114 -3.70 14.62 -26.78
CA GLY A 114 -4.83 15.28 -27.45
C GLY A 114 -6.10 14.44 -27.40
N VAL A 115 -6.05 13.15 -27.74
CA VAL A 115 -7.25 12.29 -27.75
C VAL A 115 -7.90 12.20 -26.38
N TYR A 116 -7.11 12.00 -25.32
CA TYR A 116 -7.64 11.90 -23.97
C TYR A 116 -7.97 13.28 -23.37
N GLY A 117 -7.14 14.27 -23.65
CA GLY A 117 -7.24 15.63 -23.13
C GLY A 117 -8.35 16.46 -23.75
N ASP A 118 -8.39 16.54 -25.08
CA ASP A 118 -9.33 17.38 -25.83
C ASP A 118 -10.78 16.89 -25.68
N ASN A 119 -10.95 15.60 -25.36
CA ASN A 119 -12.25 14.97 -25.14
C ASN A 119 -12.55 14.76 -23.64
N CYS A 120 -11.68 15.20 -22.73
CA CYS A 120 -11.81 15.04 -21.28
C CYS A 120 -12.22 13.61 -20.87
N LEU A 121 -11.59 12.59 -21.48
CA LEU A 121 -11.97 11.19 -21.25
C LEU A 121 -11.63 10.77 -19.82
N LYS A 122 -12.57 10.05 -19.18
CA LYS A 122 -12.34 9.40 -17.88
C LYS A 122 -11.62 8.07 -18.10
N VAL A 123 -10.36 8.01 -17.69
CA VAL A 123 -9.46 6.87 -17.94
C VAL A 123 -9.31 6.02 -16.68
N SER A 124 -9.47 4.71 -16.84
CA SER A 124 -9.27 3.73 -15.77
C SER A 124 -7.79 3.35 -15.58
N GLU A 125 -7.48 2.67 -14.47
CA GLU A 125 -6.14 2.14 -14.22
C GLU A 125 -5.63 1.23 -15.36
N LYS A 126 -6.49 0.31 -15.82
CA LYS A 126 -6.19 -0.62 -16.92
C LYS A 126 -5.94 0.11 -18.24
N GLU A 127 -6.79 1.07 -18.56
CA GLU A 127 -6.67 1.88 -19.78
C GLU A 127 -5.37 2.72 -19.75
N LEU A 128 -5.00 3.26 -18.58
CA LEU A 128 -3.73 3.96 -18.42
C LEU A 128 -2.53 3.04 -18.65
N GLN A 129 -2.53 1.84 -18.04
CA GLN A 129 -1.47 0.85 -18.26
C GLN A 129 -1.33 0.49 -19.75
N TYR A 130 -2.46 0.33 -20.43
CA TYR A 130 -2.51 0.00 -21.84
C TYR A 130 -1.93 1.12 -22.72
N ILE A 131 -2.29 2.39 -22.51
CA ILE A 131 -1.71 3.48 -23.31
C ILE A 131 -0.23 3.70 -23.02
N LEU A 132 0.21 3.53 -21.77
CA LEU A 132 1.61 3.64 -21.41
C LEU A 132 2.44 2.55 -22.09
N PHE A 133 1.91 1.33 -22.19
CA PHE A 133 2.55 0.24 -22.91
C PHE A 133 2.86 0.61 -24.37
N TYR A 134 1.95 1.31 -25.07
CA TYR A 134 2.15 1.72 -26.47
C TYR A 134 3.30 2.71 -26.67
N ILE A 135 3.59 3.55 -25.67
CA ILE A 135 4.68 4.54 -25.72
C ILE A 135 5.93 4.11 -24.95
N HIS A 136 5.87 2.98 -24.22
CA HIS A 136 6.96 2.54 -23.35
C HIS A 136 8.24 2.21 -24.11
N ASN A 137 8.14 1.49 -25.23
CA ASN A 137 9.32 1.18 -26.04
C ASN A 137 10.05 2.46 -26.52
N ASN A 138 9.28 3.46 -26.99
CA ASN A 138 9.84 4.74 -27.41
C ASN A 138 10.51 5.46 -26.22
N ALA A 139 9.84 5.53 -25.06
CA ALA A 139 10.41 6.11 -23.84
C ALA A 139 11.72 5.41 -23.43
N LEU A 140 11.73 4.07 -23.40
CA LEU A 140 12.88 3.27 -23.00
C LEU A 140 14.05 3.39 -23.99
N ILE A 141 13.78 3.43 -25.30
CA ILE A 141 14.80 3.66 -26.34
C ILE A 141 15.46 5.03 -26.12
N ARG A 142 14.67 6.10 -25.92
CA ARG A 142 15.19 7.44 -25.65
C ARG A 142 16.08 7.48 -24.40
N CYS A 143 15.65 6.82 -23.33
CA CYS A 143 16.45 6.67 -22.12
C CYS A 143 17.76 5.93 -22.39
N LEU A 144 17.74 4.81 -23.13
CA LEU A 144 18.93 4.04 -23.50
C LEU A 144 19.89 4.86 -24.38
N GLU A 145 19.39 5.64 -25.32
CA GLU A 145 20.20 6.52 -26.16
C GLU A 145 20.91 7.61 -25.34
N GLU A 146 20.19 8.27 -24.43
CA GLU A 146 20.78 9.28 -23.57
C GLU A 146 21.77 8.67 -22.57
N PHE A 147 21.48 7.48 -22.04
CA PHE A 147 22.39 6.76 -21.15
C PHE A 147 23.65 6.29 -21.89
N LYS A 148 23.52 5.84 -23.15
CA LYS A 148 24.64 5.51 -24.03
C LYS A 148 25.51 6.74 -24.28
N LYS A 149 24.91 7.87 -24.66
CA LYS A 149 25.61 9.14 -24.94
C LYS A 149 26.43 9.60 -23.73
N ASN A 150 25.89 9.43 -22.53
CA ASN A 150 26.52 9.85 -21.28
C ASN A 150 27.34 8.73 -20.60
N LYS A 151 27.54 7.58 -21.27
CA LYS A 151 28.37 6.45 -20.82
C LYS A 151 27.90 5.78 -19.51
N PHE A 152 26.61 5.84 -19.20
CA PHE A 152 26.01 5.04 -18.13
C PHE A 152 25.87 3.55 -18.50
N VAL A 153 25.78 3.25 -19.80
CA VAL A 153 25.71 1.90 -20.35
C VAL A 153 26.73 1.77 -21.49
N PRO A 154 27.43 0.62 -21.61
CA PRO A 154 28.27 0.34 -22.77
C PRO A 154 27.49 0.46 -24.08
N ALA A 155 28.10 1.07 -25.10
CA ALA A 155 27.41 1.35 -26.37
C ALA A 155 26.85 0.08 -27.05
N GLU A 156 27.61 -1.02 -27.03
CA GLU A 156 27.21 -2.30 -27.61
C GLU A 156 25.96 -2.87 -26.93
N GLU A 157 25.89 -2.83 -25.60
CA GLU A 157 24.74 -3.34 -24.84
C GLU A 157 23.51 -2.46 -25.08
N ALA A 158 23.67 -1.13 -25.07
CA ALA A 158 22.57 -0.22 -25.36
C ALA A 158 22.02 -0.43 -26.79
N GLU A 159 22.88 -0.59 -27.79
CA GLU A 159 22.46 -0.82 -29.19
C GLU A 159 21.76 -2.16 -29.39
N LYS A 160 22.21 -3.20 -28.68
CA LYS A 160 21.55 -4.50 -28.66
C LYS A 160 20.12 -4.38 -28.11
N GLN A 161 19.93 -3.70 -26.98
CA GLN A 161 18.60 -3.52 -26.39
C GLN A 161 17.71 -2.62 -27.27
N ILE A 162 18.24 -1.52 -27.81
CA ILE A 162 17.49 -0.65 -28.73
C ILE A 162 16.99 -1.44 -29.93
N LYS A 163 17.83 -2.30 -30.53
CA LYS A 163 17.43 -3.14 -31.67
C LYS A 163 16.28 -4.10 -31.32
N LEU A 164 16.28 -4.66 -30.11
CA LEU A 164 15.21 -5.54 -29.62
C LEU A 164 13.89 -4.78 -29.37
N LEU A 165 13.98 -3.52 -28.93
CA LEU A 165 12.83 -2.66 -28.63
C LEU A 165 12.28 -1.94 -29.87
N ASN A 166 13.03 -1.91 -30.97
CA ASN A 166 12.69 -1.19 -32.19
C ASN A 166 11.62 -1.90 -33.04
N PHE A 167 10.53 -2.29 -32.39
CA PHE A 167 9.27 -2.63 -33.02
C PHE A 167 8.24 -1.58 -32.57
N SER A 168 7.56 -0.95 -33.53
CA SER A 168 6.58 0.07 -33.22
C SER A 168 5.20 -0.54 -33.05
N LEU A 169 4.54 -0.16 -31.97
CA LEU A 169 3.10 -0.28 -31.84
C LEU A 169 2.50 0.96 -32.50
N SER A 170 1.51 0.78 -33.36
CA SER A 170 0.90 1.91 -34.07
C SER A 170 -0.03 2.66 -33.12
N VAL A 171 0.47 3.76 -32.55
CA VAL A 171 -0.32 4.68 -31.71
C VAL A 171 -1.44 5.32 -32.51
N GLU A 172 -1.20 5.64 -33.79
CA GLU A 172 -2.24 6.12 -34.71
C GLU A 172 -3.44 5.15 -34.80
N LYS A 173 -3.20 3.86 -35.00
CA LYS A 173 -4.28 2.85 -35.03
C LYS A 173 -5.00 2.72 -33.69
N LEU A 174 -4.27 2.83 -32.58
CA LEU A 174 -4.86 2.85 -31.24
C LEU A 174 -5.78 4.06 -31.07
N VAL A 175 -5.30 5.25 -31.42
CA VAL A 175 -6.04 6.50 -31.38
C VAL A 175 -7.31 6.41 -32.24
N ASP A 176 -7.20 5.87 -33.46
CA ASP A 176 -8.35 5.67 -34.34
C ASP A 176 -9.35 4.66 -33.78
N ALA A 177 -8.88 3.60 -33.11
CA ALA A 177 -9.74 2.65 -32.43
C ALA A 177 -10.48 3.31 -31.26
N ILE A 178 -9.79 4.09 -30.43
CA ILE A 178 -10.39 4.84 -29.31
C ILE A 178 -11.44 5.83 -29.83
N LYS A 179 -11.11 6.60 -30.88
CA LYS A 179 -12.04 7.55 -31.53
C LYS A 179 -13.31 6.90 -32.07
N LYS A 180 -13.32 5.58 -32.34
CA LYS A 180 -14.55 4.88 -32.77
C LYS A 180 -15.48 4.54 -31.60
N VAL A 181 -14.95 4.46 -30.38
CA VAL A 181 -15.70 4.02 -29.18
C VAL A 181 -15.82 5.08 -28.09
N PHE A 182 -15.12 6.21 -28.21
CA PHE A 182 -15.04 7.26 -27.19
C PHE A 182 -16.39 7.89 -26.80
N SER A 183 -17.38 7.92 -27.71
CA SER A 183 -18.72 8.46 -27.44
C SER A 183 -19.55 7.60 -26.48
N ASN A 184 -19.13 6.36 -26.22
CA ASN A 184 -19.79 5.46 -25.29
C ASN A 184 -18.75 4.92 -24.29
N GLU A 185 -18.67 5.53 -23.11
CA GLU A 185 -17.73 5.17 -22.05
C GLU A 185 -17.77 3.67 -21.72
N LYS A 186 -18.97 3.09 -21.60
CA LYS A 186 -19.13 1.67 -21.29
C LYS A 186 -18.53 0.79 -22.38
N MET A 187 -18.76 1.13 -23.64
CA MET A 187 -18.20 0.40 -24.78
C MET A 187 -16.68 0.58 -24.88
N ARG A 188 -16.15 1.79 -24.60
CA ARG A 188 -14.70 2.04 -24.55
C ARG A 188 -14.05 1.18 -23.47
N VAL A 189 -14.57 1.22 -22.24
CA VAL A 189 -14.06 0.42 -21.12
C VAL A 189 -14.06 -1.06 -21.47
N GLN A 190 -15.18 -1.60 -21.98
CA GLN A 190 -15.26 -3.01 -22.37
C GLN A 190 -14.27 -3.39 -23.47
N THR A 191 -14.12 -2.52 -24.48
CA THR A 191 -13.19 -2.76 -25.60
C THR A 191 -11.74 -2.79 -25.10
N ILE A 192 -11.38 -1.86 -24.22
CA ILE A 192 -10.04 -1.75 -23.68
C ILE A 192 -9.76 -2.90 -22.70
N GLU A 193 -10.72 -3.29 -21.87
CA GLU A 193 -10.59 -4.47 -21.01
C GLU A 193 -10.34 -5.74 -21.84
N SER A 194 -11.09 -5.97 -22.92
CA SER A 194 -10.86 -7.13 -23.80
C SER A 194 -9.51 -7.07 -24.52
N MET A 195 -9.08 -5.88 -24.99
CA MET A 195 -7.78 -5.72 -25.63
C MET A 195 -6.62 -5.92 -24.64
N GLU A 196 -6.78 -5.45 -23.41
CA GLU A 196 -5.81 -5.62 -22.31
C GLU A 196 -5.70 -7.10 -21.92
N GLU A 197 -6.82 -7.81 -21.77
CA GLU A 197 -6.83 -9.24 -21.48
C GLU A 197 -6.09 -10.05 -22.55
N ILE A 198 -6.39 -9.83 -23.83
CA ILE A 198 -5.69 -10.50 -24.94
C ILE A 198 -4.20 -10.18 -24.92
N PHE A 199 -3.86 -8.91 -24.67
CA PHE A 199 -2.48 -8.48 -24.65
C PHE A 199 -1.70 -9.12 -23.49
N GLU A 200 -2.26 -9.12 -22.28
CA GLU A 200 -1.66 -9.75 -21.12
C GLU A 200 -1.49 -11.25 -21.31
N GLU A 201 -2.50 -11.92 -21.87
CA GLU A 201 -2.41 -13.35 -22.21
C GLU A 201 -1.32 -13.62 -23.25
N MET A 202 -1.22 -12.80 -24.30
CA MET A 202 -0.16 -12.91 -25.32
C MET A 202 1.23 -12.68 -24.72
N LYS A 203 1.36 -11.70 -23.83
CA LYS A 203 2.61 -11.35 -23.14
C LYS A 203 3.04 -12.48 -22.20
N GLU A 204 2.11 -12.94 -21.36
CA GLU A 204 2.33 -14.08 -20.45
C GLU A 204 2.71 -15.33 -21.23
N PHE A 205 1.95 -15.67 -22.29
CA PHE A 205 2.25 -16.80 -23.15
C PHE A 205 3.63 -16.68 -23.80
N SER A 206 4.01 -15.49 -24.28
CA SER A 206 5.35 -15.25 -24.84
C SER A 206 6.46 -15.50 -23.81
N TYR A 207 6.27 -15.10 -22.56
CA TYR A 207 7.23 -15.35 -21.48
C TYR A 207 7.29 -16.81 -21.07
N ILE A 208 6.14 -17.48 -20.99
CA ILE A 208 6.08 -18.92 -20.73
C ILE A 208 6.80 -19.69 -21.83
N MET A 209 6.58 -19.35 -23.11
CA MET A 209 7.24 -19.99 -24.25
C MET A 209 8.76 -19.77 -24.22
N LYS A 210 9.22 -18.54 -23.99
CA LYS A 210 10.66 -18.24 -23.83
C LYS A 210 11.27 -18.95 -22.63
N GLY A 211 10.50 -19.10 -21.56
CA GLY A 211 10.88 -19.87 -20.37
C GLY A 211 10.97 -21.37 -20.63
N ALA A 212 10.06 -21.91 -21.43
CA ALA A 212 10.06 -23.32 -21.83
C ALA A 212 11.21 -23.65 -22.79
N GLU A 213 11.60 -22.71 -23.65
CA GLU A 213 12.79 -22.83 -24.50
C GLU A 213 14.09 -22.74 -23.70
N ASN A 214 14.07 -22.04 -22.57
CA ASN A 214 15.23 -21.84 -21.70
C ASN A 214 14.81 -21.67 -20.24
N ASP A 215 14.88 -22.73 -19.44
CA ASP A 215 14.52 -22.72 -18.00
C ASP A 215 15.30 -21.67 -17.18
N ILE A 216 16.44 -21.22 -17.69
CA ILE A 216 17.25 -20.13 -17.13
C ILE A 216 16.50 -18.80 -17.21
N PHE A 217 15.68 -18.55 -18.24
CA PHE A 217 14.92 -17.32 -18.47
C PHE A 217 13.87 -17.06 -17.37
N LEU A 218 13.09 -18.09 -16.98
CA LEU A 218 12.06 -17.96 -15.94
C LEU A 218 12.50 -18.41 -14.56
N HIS A 219 13.28 -19.48 -14.42
CA HIS A 219 13.51 -20.15 -13.12
C HIS A 219 14.94 -20.04 -12.60
N GLY A 220 15.91 -19.70 -13.46
CA GLY A 220 17.31 -19.54 -13.07
C GLY A 220 18.00 -20.82 -12.61
N LYS A 221 17.41 -21.98 -12.92
CA LYS A 221 18.11 -23.25 -12.79
C LYS A 221 18.97 -23.42 -14.03
N GLY A 222 20.28 -23.15 -13.89
CA GLY A 222 21.26 -23.61 -14.87
C GLY A 222 21.24 -25.14 -14.95
N SER A 223 21.70 -25.69 -16.09
CA SER A 223 22.11 -27.08 -16.17
C SER A 223 23.13 -27.40 -15.06
N GLU A 224 23.22 -28.68 -14.65
CA GLU A 224 24.05 -29.15 -13.53
C GLU A 224 25.53 -28.69 -13.59
N GLU A 225 26.03 -28.27 -14.76
CA GLU A 225 27.39 -27.74 -14.95
C GLU A 225 27.60 -26.27 -14.51
N GLN A 226 26.55 -25.45 -14.33
CA GLN A 226 26.68 -24.05 -13.89
C GLN A 226 26.58 -23.86 -12.38
N ILE A 227 26.34 -24.93 -11.61
CA ILE A 227 26.17 -24.88 -10.14
C ILE A 227 27.48 -24.48 -9.43
N TYR A 228 28.64 -24.55 -10.11
CA TYR A 228 29.94 -24.22 -9.51
C TYR A 228 30.42 -22.77 -9.69
N ASN A 229 29.70 -21.91 -10.42
CA ASN A 229 30.04 -20.50 -10.56
C ASN A 229 28.92 -19.59 -10.02
N ASN A 230 29.20 -18.83 -8.96
CA ASN A 230 28.29 -17.85 -8.34
C ASN A 230 27.71 -16.80 -9.34
N ASP A 231 28.30 -16.65 -10.52
CA ASP A 231 27.86 -15.68 -11.53
C ASP A 231 26.54 -16.05 -12.23
N GLY A 232 26.23 -17.36 -12.40
CA GLY A 232 25.06 -17.80 -13.16
C GLY A 232 23.71 -17.36 -12.57
N ASN A 233 23.54 -17.49 -11.25
CA ASN A 233 22.34 -17.03 -10.54
C ASN A 233 22.18 -15.50 -10.59
N SER A 234 23.28 -14.76 -10.57
CA SER A 234 23.26 -13.29 -10.58
C SER A 234 22.81 -12.72 -11.93
N VAL A 235 23.23 -13.34 -13.04
CA VAL A 235 22.86 -12.92 -14.41
C VAL A 235 21.38 -13.15 -14.66
N VAL A 236 20.82 -14.25 -14.16
CA VAL A 236 19.37 -14.55 -14.31
C VAL A 236 18.51 -13.59 -13.50
N GLN A 237 18.86 -13.37 -12.23
CA GLN A 237 18.14 -12.41 -11.40
C GLN A 237 18.16 -11.02 -12.04
N GLN A 238 19.30 -10.64 -12.62
CA GLN A 238 19.40 -9.41 -13.36
C GLN A 238 18.51 -9.42 -14.62
N HIS A 239 18.45 -10.52 -15.38
CA HIS A 239 17.55 -10.60 -16.53
C HIS A 239 16.07 -10.45 -16.16
N ARG A 240 15.62 -11.04 -15.04
CA ARG A 240 14.25 -10.82 -14.55
C ARG A 240 13.99 -9.36 -14.21
N LYS A 241 14.95 -8.68 -13.57
CA LYS A 241 14.86 -7.24 -13.30
C LYS A 241 14.80 -6.41 -14.58
N TRP A 242 15.45 -6.85 -15.65
CA TRP A 242 15.30 -6.23 -16.96
C TRP A 242 13.87 -6.36 -17.51
N LEU A 243 13.22 -7.52 -17.32
CA LEU A 243 11.81 -7.69 -17.73
C LEU A 243 10.88 -6.75 -16.96
N ILE A 244 11.16 -6.46 -15.69
CA ILE A 244 10.41 -5.46 -14.93
C ILE A 244 10.49 -4.10 -15.62
N VAL A 245 11.70 -3.63 -15.95
CA VAL A 245 11.89 -2.33 -16.62
C VAL A 245 11.33 -2.33 -18.04
N MET A 246 11.55 -3.41 -18.79
CA MET A 246 11.21 -3.48 -20.21
C MET A 246 9.71 -3.69 -20.45
N ALA A 247 9.01 -4.40 -19.56
CA ALA A 247 7.65 -4.83 -19.86
C ALA A 247 6.63 -4.61 -18.76
N ASP A 248 7.01 -4.72 -17.49
CA ASP A 248 6.06 -4.52 -16.37
C ASP A 248 6.04 -3.08 -15.89
N PHE A 249 6.99 -2.25 -16.34
CA PHE A 249 7.14 -0.89 -15.88
C PHE A 249 5.89 -0.01 -16.01
N PRO A 250 5.08 -0.07 -17.09
CA PRO A 250 3.78 0.61 -17.14
C PRO A 250 2.89 0.29 -15.93
N LYS A 251 2.82 -0.98 -15.52
CA LYS A 251 2.05 -1.43 -14.34
C LYS A 251 2.67 -0.91 -13.04
N VAL A 252 3.99 -1.02 -12.93
CA VAL A 252 4.77 -0.55 -11.77
C VAL A 252 4.60 0.96 -11.56
N PHE A 253 4.62 1.75 -12.64
CA PHE A 253 4.41 3.19 -12.60
C PHE A 253 2.99 3.53 -12.13
N VAL A 254 1.97 2.91 -12.73
CA VAL A 254 0.56 3.17 -12.38
C VAL A 254 0.25 2.76 -10.93
N ALA A 255 0.82 1.65 -10.44
CA ALA A 255 0.70 1.27 -9.04
C ALA A 255 1.31 2.33 -8.10
N GLN A 256 2.48 2.88 -8.43
CA GLN A 256 3.10 3.95 -7.65
C GLN A 256 2.32 5.27 -7.72
N LEU A 257 1.65 5.59 -8.83
CA LEU A 257 0.74 6.74 -8.92
C LEU A 257 -0.44 6.61 -7.93
N ARG A 258 -0.97 5.40 -7.74
CA ARG A 258 -2.02 5.15 -6.75
C ARG A 258 -1.51 5.32 -5.31
N ASP A 259 -0.27 4.91 -5.05
CA ASP A 259 0.32 4.98 -3.72
C ASP A 259 0.82 6.39 -3.37
N MET A 260 1.08 7.26 -4.37
CA MET A 260 1.54 8.63 -4.16
C MET A 260 0.42 9.61 -3.79
N ILE A 261 -0.85 9.32 -4.10
CA ILE A 261 -1.93 10.31 -3.91
C ILE A 261 -2.34 10.48 -2.45
N TYR A 262 -2.19 9.46 -1.61
CA TYR A 262 -2.52 9.53 -0.19
C TYR A 262 -1.40 8.96 0.68
N PRO A 263 -1.23 9.44 1.92
CA PRO A 263 -0.27 8.85 2.83
C PRO A 263 -0.70 7.42 3.21
N LYS A 264 0.27 6.60 3.61
CA LYS A 264 -0.02 5.32 4.25
C LYS A 264 -0.75 5.59 5.57
N SER A 265 -1.70 4.72 5.92
CA SER A 265 -2.42 4.75 7.19
C SER A 265 -2.02 3.54 8.01
N TYR A 266 -1.85 3.73 9.31
CA TYR A 266 -1.60 2.66 10.26
C TYR A 266 -2.69 2.68 11.32
N VAL A 267 -3.21 1.51 11.68
CA VAL A 267 -4.44 1.42 12.47
C VAL A 267 -4.34 0.45 13.63
N VAL A 268 -5.08 0.75 14.70
CA VAL A 268 -5.35 -0.18 15.79
C VAL A 268 -6.85 -0.46 15.79
N CYS A 269 -7.19 -1.75 15.70
CA CYS A 269 -8.57 -2.20 15.54
C CYS A 269 -9.13 -2.80 16.82
N PHE A 270 -10.32 -2.35 17.21
CA PHE A 270 -11.06 -2.82 18.36
C PHE A 270 -12.44 -3.27 17.93
N SER A 271 -13.08 -4.14 18.70
CA SER A 271 -14.49 -4.47 18.54
C SER A 271 -15.33 -3.81 19.63
N LYS A 272 -16.59 -3.53 19.32
CA LYS A 272 -17.61 -3.19 20.31
C LYS A 272 -18.15 -4.40 21.06
N LYS A 273 -17.91 -5.61 20.56
CA LYS A 273 -18.42 -6.87 21.12
C LYS A 273 -17.27 -7.76 21.59
N ASN A 274 -17.56 -8.60 22.57
CA ASN A 274 -16.63 -9.58 23.14
C ASN A 274 -17.14 -11.03 23.07
N ASP A 275 -18.32 -11.25 22.48
CA ASP A 275 -19.07 -12.50 22.49
C ASP A 275 -19.19 -13.16 21.10
N ASN A 276 -18.57 -12.57 20.07
CA ASN A 276 -18.61 -13.10 18.71
C ASN A 276 -17.62 -14.26 18.53
N SER A 277 -18.12 -15.45 18.17
CA SER A 277 -17.29 -16.64 17.98
C SER A 277 -16.30 -16.54 16.82
N ALA A 278 -16.66 -15.89 15.71
CA ALA A 278 -15.75 -15.70 14.58
C ALA A 278 -14.57 -14.80 14.97
N MET A 279 -14.81 -13.77 15.81
CA MET A 279 -13.75 -12.91 16.34
C MET A 279 -12.76 -13.67 17.21
N TRP A 280 -13.26 -14.52 18.11
CA TRP A 280 -12.41 -15.39 18.94
C TRP A 280 -11.65 -16.43 18.10
N GLY A 281 -12.27 -16.91 17.02
CA GLY A 281 -11.66 -17.81 16.05
C GLY A 281 -10.47 -17.18 15.33
N ASN A 282 -10.71 -16.04 14.68
CA ASN A 282 -9.76 -15.39 13.78
C ASN A 282 -8.66 -14.62 14.52
N TYR A 283 -9.00 -13.87 15.58
CA TYR A 283 -8.07 -12.90 16.19
C TYR A 283 -7.52 -13.34 17.55
N ALA A 284 -8.09 -14.38 18.16
CA ALA A 284 -7.66 -14.90 19.46
C ALA A 284 -7.27 -16.38 19.38
N ASP A 285 -6.58 -16.76 18.30
CA ASP A 285 -5.98 -18.09 18.08
C ASP A 285 -6.96 -19.23 18.41
N CYS A 286 -8.10 -19.27 17.71
CA CYS A 286 -9.12 -20.30 17.91
C CYS A 286 -9.56 -20.45 19.38
N HIS A 287 -9.84 -19.32 20.04
CA HIS A 287 -10.22 -19.21 21.46
C HIS A 287 -9.12 -19.55 22.49
N LYS A 288 -7.85 -19.72 22.08
CA LYS A 288 -6.72 -19.90 23.02
C LYS A 288 -6.18 -18.57 23.55
N GLY A 289 -6.33 -17.51 22.78
CA GLY A 289 -5.89 -16.16 23.09
C GLY A 289 -6.73 -15.43 24.15
N VAL A 290 -6.61 -14.11 24.16
CA VAL A 290 -7.31 -13.23 25.10
C VAL A 290 -8.03 -12.10 24.39
N CYS A 291 -8.89 -11.40 25.12
CA CYS A 291 -9.46 -10.14 24.70
C CYS A 291 -9.19 -9.08 25.78
N LEU A 292 -8.38 -8.06 25.45
CA LEU A 292 -8.07 -6.94 26.34
C LEU A 292 -9.20 -5.92 26.28
N ILE A 293 -9.56 -5.35 27.44
CA ILE A 293 -10.67 -4.42 27.58
C ILE A 293 -10.12 -3.03 27.83
N TYR A 294 -10.32 -2.13 26.89
CA TYR A 294 -9.97 -0.72 27.02
C TYR A 294 -11.22 0.11 27.29
N ASP A 295 -11.10 1.15 28.12
CA ASP A 295 -12.16 2.12 28.36
C ASP A 295 -11.67 3.55 28.08
N THR A 296 -12.28 4.17 27.09
CA THR A 296 -11.96 5.53 26.61
C THR A 296 -12.76 6.63 27.30
N GLY A 297 -13.57 6.31 28.31
CA GLY A 297 -14.48 7.27 28.95
C GLY A 297 -15.45 7.92 27.94
N ASP A 298 -15.90 9.14 28.22
CA ASP A 298 -16.88 9.84 27.36
C ASP A 298 -16.21 10.58 26.18
N GLU A 299 -14.89 10.75 26.21
CA GLU A 299 -14.16 11.51 25.20
C GLU A 299 -13.99 10.76 23.87
N ALA A 300 -14.22 9.44 23.85
CA ALA A 300 -14.01 8.57 22.69
C ALA A 300 -12.62 8.74 22.03
N LYS A 301 -11.59 8.96 22.84
CA LYS A 301 -10.20 9.14 22.41
C LYS A 301 -9.26 8.14 23.10
N LEU A 302 -8.22 7.72 22.39
CA LEU A 302 -7.08 6.98 22.95
C LEU A 302 -5.84 7.88 22.96
N LYS A 303 -5.19 7.99 24.11
CA LYS A 303 -3.93 8.73 24.26
C LYS A 303 -2.77 7.77 23.96
N VAL A 304 -1.95 8.10 22.96
CA VAL A 304 -0.84 7.25 22.51
C VAL A 304 0.50 8.00 22.41
N GLY A 305 1.59 7.24 22.49
CA GLY A 305 2.97 7.72 22.46
C GLY A 305 3.38 8.44 23.75
N GLY A 306 4.68 8.68 23.94
CA GLY A 306 5.21 9.34 25.14
C GLY A 306 4.72 10.77 25.37
N ARG A 307 4.12 11.40 24.35
CA ARG A 307 3.47 12.73 24.45
C ARG A 307 1.96 12.66 24.70
N HIS A 308 1.38 11.47 24.87
CA HIS A 308 -0.05 11.24 25.07
C HIS A 308 -0.92 11.95 24.01
N ILE A 309 -0.59 11.75 22.75
CA ILE A 309 -1.32 12.33 21.62
C ILE A 309 -2.74 11.75 21.64
N PRO A 310 -3.79 12.59 21.76
CA PRO A 310 -5.16 12.11 21.78
C PRO A 310 -5.61 11.82 20.35
N LEU A 311 -5.94 10.56 20.06
CA LEU A 311 -6.47 10.12 18.77
C LEU A 311 -7.93 9.72 18.88
N ASP A 312 -8.74 10.09 17.89
CA ASP A 312 -10.16 9.75 17.84
C ASP A 312 -10.36 8.24 17.64
N VAL A 313 -11.23 7.66 18.46
CA VAL A 313 -11.76 6.33 18.23
C VAL A 313 -13.02 6.45 17.39
N ARG A 314 -12.98 5.93 16.16
CA ARG A 314 -14.09 6.05 15.22
C ARG A 314 -14.65 4.68 14.85
N ALA A 315 -15.96 4.59 14.75
CA ALA A 315 -16.63 3.38 14.27
C ALA A 315 -16.37 3.19 12.77
N ILE A 316 -16.22 1.93 12.35
CA ILE A 316 -16.13 1.59 10.94
C ILE A 316 -17.51 1.68 10.28
N SER A 317 -17.53 2.27 9.09
CA SER A 317 -18.67 2.22 8.17
C SER A 317 -18.59 0.96 7.30
N TYR A 318 -19.72 0.28 7.10
CA TYR A 318 -19.77 -0.98 6.34
C TYR A 318 -20.56 -0.82 5.04
N GLY A 319 -19.99 -1.28 3.93
CA GLY A 319 -20.61 -1.22 2.60
C GLY A 319 -20.63 0.18 1.99
N GLY A 320 -21.62 0.47 1.14
CA GLY A 320 -21.85 1.71 0.38
C GLY A 320 -21.21 1.75 -1.02
N GLU A 321 -21.20 2.92 -1.67
CA GLU A 321 -20.67 3.11 -3.03
C GLU A 321 -19.15 3.13 -3.15
N SER A 322 -18.63 2.78 -4.33
CA SER A 322 -17.19 2.85 -4.63
C SER A 322 -16.67 4.27 -4.42
N ILE A 323 -15.57 4.41 -3.69
CA ILE A 323 -14.88 5.70 -3.53
C ILE A 323 -13.98 5.88 -4.74
N GLU A 324 -14.18 6.96 -5.48
CA GLU A 324 -13.32 7.30 -6.61
C GLU A 324 -12.72 8.70 -6.48
N CYS A 325 -11.54 8.89 -7.07
CA CYS A 325 -10.90 10.19 -7.15
C CYS A 325 -10.15 10.38 -8.48
N ASN A 326 -10.16 11.62 -8.98
CA ASN A 326 -9.37 12.02 -10.13
C ASN A 326 -7.92 12.27 -9.70
N PHE A 327 -6.96 11.55 -10.30
CA PHE A 327 -5.53 11.68 -10.00
C PHE A 327 -5.05 13.13 -10.12
N PHE A 328 -5.40 13.82 -11.21
CA PHE A 328 -4.96 15.19 -11.50
C PHE A 328 -5.45 16.24 -10.48
N GLN A 329 -6.39 15.87 -9.61
CA GLN A 329 -6.95 16.74 -8.58
C GLN A 329 -6.61 16.25 -7.15
N THR A 330 -5.84 15.17 -7.02
CA THR A 330 -5.59 14.46 -5.74
C THR A 330 -4.09 14.39 -5.39
N LEU A 331 -3.30 15.37 -5.82
CA LEU A 331 -1.85 15.41 -5.63
C LEU A 331 -1.44 15.94 -4.23
N GLY A 332 -2.13 15.50 -3.17
CA GLY A 332 -2.02 16.13 -1.84
C GLY A 332 -0.75 15.84 -1.05
N ARG A 333 0.10 14.94 -1.54
CA ARG A 333 1.45 14.69 -1.02
C ARG A 333 2.53 15.56 -1.65
N LEU A 334 2.16 16.40 -2.63
CA LEU A 334 3.05 17.30 -3.33
C LEU A 334 2.89 18.74 -2.83
N THR A 335 3.95 19.54 -2.99
CA THR A 335 3.88 20.99 -2.77
C THR A 335 3.12 21.65 -3.93
N MET A 336 2.60 22.87 -3.76
CA MET A 336 1.91 23.59 -4.84
C MET A 336 2.79 23.83 -6.07
N VAL A 337 4.12 23.92 -5.88
CA VAL A 337 5.10 24.03 -6.98
C VAL A 337 5.13 22.73 -7.77
N HIS A 338 5.29 21.60 -7.09
CA HIS A 338 5.32 20.28 -7.73
C HIS A 338 3.97 19.95 -8.39
N ILE A 339 2.83 20.31 -7.76
CA ILE A 339 1.50 20.15 -8.37
C ILE A 339 1.43 20.92 -9.69
N ARG A 340 1.96 22.16 -9.72
CA ARG A 340 1.97 22.98 -10.94
C ARG A 340 2.85 22.34 -12.03
N GLU A 341 3.98 21.74 -11.67
CA GLU A 341 4.86 21.03 -12.60
C GLU A 341 4.20 19.78 -13.21
N TRP A 342 3.53 18.97 -12.38
CA TRP A 342 2.73 17.83 -12.83
C TRP A 342 1.60 18.21 -13.80
N LEU A 343 1.13 19.45 -13.71
CA LEU A 343 0.03 20.00 -14.50
C LEU A 343 0.51 21.00 -15.55
N LEU A 344 1.81 21.08 -15.83
CA LEU A 344 2.38 21.94 -16.84
C LEU A 344 2.59 21.14 -18.14
N GLY A 345 1.87 21.50 -19.19
CA GLY A 345 2.07 20.99 -20.55
C GLY A 345 2.92 21.92 -21.42
N VAL A 346 2.95 21.65 -22.72
CA VAL A 346 3.62 22.44 -23.76
C VAL A 346 2.97 23.83 -23.88
N ASP A 347 1.63 23.86 -23.88
CA ASP A 347 0.84 25.09 -24.08
C ASP A 347 0.53 25.86 -22.78
N GLY A 348 1.08 25.41 -21.65
CA GLY A 348 0.94 26.07 -20.35
C GLY A 348 0.35 25.17 -19.26
N VAL A 349 -0.23 25.78 -18.23
CA VAL A 349 -0.77 25.06 -17.06
C VAL A 349 -2.16 24.54 -17.38
N SER A 350 -2.41 23.28 -17.04
CA SER A 350 -3.70 22.60 -17.12
C SER A 350 -4.78 23.30 -16.31
N SER A 351 -5.99 23.31 -16.85
CA SER A 351 -7.23 23.67 -16.16
C SER A 351 -7.50 22.83 -14.91
N CYS A 352 -6.93 21.62 -14.80
CA CYS A 352 -6.99 20.82 -13.56
C CYS A 352 -6.37 21.55 -12.36
N TYR A 353 -5.47 22.51 -12.57
CA TYR A 353 -4.85 23.28 -11.50
C TYR A 353 -5.88 24.15 -10.74
N GLU A 354 -7.00 24.51 -11.38
CA GLU A 354 -8.11 25.24 -10.74
C GLU A 354 -8.73 24.47 -9.57
N ALA A 355 -8.63 23.14 -9.55
CA ALA A 355 -9.11 22.33 -8.44
C ALA A 355 -8.40 22.62 -7.10
N PHE A 356 -7.25 23.30 -7.15
CA PHE A 356 -6.42 23.68 -6.01
C PHE A 356 -6.50 25.17 -5.65
N SER A 357 -7.33 25.97 -6.35
CA SER A 357 -7.47 27.42 -6.13
C SER A 357 -7.99 27.74 -4.72
N ASP A 358 -9.03 27.04 -4.27
CA ASP A 358 -9.48 27.03 -2.88
C ASP A 358 -8.79 25.89 -2.11
N VAL A 359 -7.64 26.21 -1.53
CA VAL A 359 -6.79 25.25 -0.81
C VAL A 359 -7.52 24.63 0.39
N GLU A 360 -8.36 25.39 1.09
CA GLU A 360 -9.05 24.88 2.28
C GLU A 360 -10.13 23.88 1.89
N GLU A 361 -10.96 24.22 0.90
CA GLU A 361 -12.02 23.33 0.45
C GLU A 361 -11.47 22.08 -0.26
N TRP A 362 -10.41 22.25 -1.05
CA TRP A 362 -9.69 21.12 -1.61
C TRP A 362 -9.12 20.18 -0.53
N ARG A 363 -8.48 20.72 0.52
CA ARG A 363 -7.98 19.92 1.65
C ARG A 363 -9.09 19.16 2.36
N LYS A 364 -10.26 19.77 2.57
CA LYS A 364 -11.41 19.09 3.18
C LYS A 364 -11.87 17.90 2.33
N ARG A 365 -12.00 18.08 1.00
CA ARG A 365 -12.36 17.00 0.08
C ARG A 365 -11.32 15.88 0.08
N TYR A 366 -10.03 16.23 0.02
CA TYR A 366 -8.92 15.29 0.07
C TYR A 366 -8.95 14.43 1.35
N TRP A 367 -9.03 15.07 2.53
CA TRP A 367 -9.05 14.35 3.81
C TRP A 367 -10.34 13.58 4.05
N LYS A 368 -11.47 14.01 3.48
CA LYS A 368 -12.72 13.24 3.51
C LYS A 368 -12.57 11.88 2.81
N ILE A 369 -11.92 11.84 1.65
CA ILE A 369 -11.65 10.58 0.93
C ILE A 369 -10.62 9.74 1.69
N TYR A 370 -9.57 10.38 2.22
CA TYR A 370 -8.58 9.70 3.08
C TYR A 370 -9.24 9.01 4.28
N ASP A 371 -10.09 9.72 5.02
CA ASP A 371 -10.81 9.16 6.16
C ASP A 371 -11.76 8.04 5.70
N ALA A 372 -12.46 8.23 4.58
CA ALA A 372 -13.36 7.22 4.05
C ALA A 372 -12.63 5.93 3.65
N LYS A 373 -11.39 5.98 3.13
CA LYS A 373 -10.62 4.76 2.85
C LYS A 373 -10.14 4.06 4.14
N THR A 374 -9.86 4.82 5.20
CA THR A 374 -9.32 4.26 6.46
C THR A 374 -10.42 3.73 7.39
N TYR A 375 -11.64 4.28 7.32
CA TYR A 375 -12.74 3.97 8.23
C TYR A 375 -13.91 3.25 7.55
N ARG A 376 -13.62 2.42 6.55
CA ARG A 376 -14.65 1.71 5.78
C ARG A 376 -14.24 0.30 5.39
N LYS A 377 -15.14 -0.64 5.64
CA LYS A 377 -15.01 -2.06 5.27
C LYS A 377 -16.12 -2.54 4.36
N THR A 378 -15.88 -3.66 3.70
CA THR A 378 -16.92 -4.39 2.99
C THR A 378 -17.98 -4.92 3.98
N LYS A 379 -19.21 -5.11 3.49
CA LYS A 379 -20.35 -5.51 4.34
C LYS A 379 -20.16 -6.88 5.02
N ASN A 380 -19.34 -7.75 4.44
CA ASN A 380 -19.06 -9.09 4.97
C ASN A 380 -18.45 -9.05 6.39
N TRP A 381 -17.77 -7.95 6.74
CA TRP A 381 -17.12 -7.77 8.04
C TRP A 381 -17.97 -7.00 9.07
N GLU A 382 -19.25 -6.71 8.78
CA GLU A 382 -20.10 -5.92 9.69
C GLU A 382 -20.25 -6.56 11.09
N HIS A 383 -20.13 -7.88 11.16
CA HIS A 383 -20.22 -8.65 12.39
C HIS A 383 -19.10 -8.31 13.41
N GLU A 384 -17.98 -7.70 12.96
CA GLU A 384 -16.87 -7.29 13.81
C GLU A 384 -17.22 -6.08 14.70
N LYS A 385 -18.19 -5.24 14.27
CA LYS A 385 -18.56 -3.98 14.94
C LYS A 385 -17.32 -3.19 15.37
N GLU A 386 -16.46 -2.97 14.39
CA GLU A 386 -15.10 -2.47 14.55
C GLU A 386 -15.06 -0.97 14.84
N PHE A 387 -14.11 -0.60 15.68
CA PHE A 387 -13.68 0.76 15.96
C PHE A 387 -12.19 0.85 15.69
N ARG A 388 -11.76 1.97 15.12
CA ARG A 388 -10.35 2.21 14.80
C ARG A 388 -9.82 3.46 15.42
N VAL A 389 -8.53 3.38 15.72
CA VAL A 389 -7.65 4.54 15.85
C VAL A 389 -6.64 4.47 14.72
N ALA A 390 -6.37 5.60 14.08
CA ALA A 390 -5.49 5.67 12.93
C ALA A 390 -4.48 6.80 13.06
N VAL A 391 -3.29 6.58 12.49
CA VAL A 391 -2.27 7.60 12.24
C VAL A 391 -1.88 7.55 10.78
N SER A 392 -1.49 8.70 10.22
CA SER A 392 -1.00 8.80 8.85
C SER A 392 0.51 8.98 8.82
N ASN A 393 1.15 8.51 7.75
CA ASN A 393 2.57 8.80 7.48
C ASN A 393 2.79 10.20 6.87
N THR A 394 1.93 11.18 7.18
CA THR A 394 2.07 12.55 6.66
C THR A 394 3.18 13.32 7.36
N PHE A 395 3.25 13.18 8.68
CA PHE A 395 4.23 13.83 9.56
C PHE A 395 4.91 12.83 10.51
N GLY A 396 4.74 11.53 10.24
CA GLY A 396 5.33 10.43 10.99
C GLY A 396 6.30 9.63 10.14
N GLU A 397 6.93 8.64 10.76
CA GLU A 397 7.81 7.66 10.13
C GLU A 397 7.38 6.25 10.56
N PHE A 398 6.10 5.94 10.41
CA PHE A 398 5.47 4.67 10.81
C PHE A 398 5.78 3.52 9.83
N ASP A 399 6.45 3.82 8.73
CA ASP A 399 7.10 2.85 7.84
C ASP A 399 8.33 2.20 8.49
N VAL A 400 8.89 2.80 9.54
CA VAL A 400 9.93 2.19 10.37
C VAL A 400 9.25 1.27 11.40
N PRO A 401 9.50 -0.06 11.40
CA PRO A 401 8.79 -1.02 12.28
C PRO A 401 8.83 -0.66 13.77
N GLN A 402 9.95 -0.09 14.24
CA GLN A 402 10.10 0.33 15.63
C GLN A 402 9.13 1.47 16.02
N LYS A 403 8.71 2.29 15.07
CA LYS A 403 7.83 3.45 15.28
C LYS A 403 6.34 3.10 15.18
N GLN A 404 5.99 1.90 14.71
CA GLN A 404 4.61 1.40 14.68
C GLN A 404 4.06 1.05 16.07
N ASN A 405 4.95 0.82 17.03
CA ASN A 405 4.56 0.51 18.40
C ASN A 405 4.55 1.79 19.23
N MET A 406 3.35 2.28 19.57
CA MET A 406 3.19 3.50 20.35
C MET A 406 2.66 3.16 21.74
N SER A 407 3.26 3.73 22.80
CA SER A 407 2.82 3.50 24.18
C SER A 407 1.37 3.94 24.39
N PHE A 408 0.63 3.29 25.28
CA PHE A 408 -0.71 3.73 25.68
C PHE A 408 -0.76 4.08 27.17
N ASP A 409 -1.78 4.86 27.56
CA ASP A 409 -2.04 5.14 28.98
C ASP A 409 -2.64 3.91 29.67
N TRP A 410 -1.90 3.32 30.61
CA TRP A 410 -2.29 2.13 31.37
C TRP A 410 -3.64 2.26 32.09
N ASN A 411 -4.08 3.47 32.43
CA ASN A 411 -5.40 3.69 33.00
C ASN A 411 -6.55 3.28 32.06
N LEU A 412 -6.29 3.22 30.75
CA LEU A 412 -7.27 2.80 29.75
C LEU A 412 -7.54 1.30 29.82
N LEU A 413 -6.55 0.49 30.23
CA LEU A 413 -6.69 -0.96 30.27
C LEU A 413 -7.44 -1.40 31.53
N LYS A 414 -8.71 -1.82 31.37
CA LYS A 414 -9.64 -2.15 32.47
C LYS A 414 -9.85 -3.64 32.69
N GLY A 415 -9.31 -4.49 31.83
CA GLY A 415 -9.43 -5.92 32.07
C GLY A 415 -8.92 -6.81 30.95
N VAL A 416 -8.97 -8.11 31.23
CA VAL A 416 -8.67 -9.17 30.28
C VAL A 416 -9.72 -10.26 30.37
N ILE A 417 -10.17 -10.73 29.20
CA ILE A 417 -11.03 -11.89 29.05
C ILE A 417 -10.16 -13.03 28.53
N PHE A 418 -10.07 -14.12 29.28
CA PHE A 418 -9.42 -15.33 28.79
C PHE A 418 -10.38 -16.09 27.87
N GLY A 419 -9.89 -16.54 26.72
CA GLY A 419 -10.63 -17.36 25.79
C GLY A 419 -11.03 -18.71 26.40
N ILE A 420 -11.99 -19.37 25.74
CA ILE A 420 -12.56 -20.65 26.17
C ILE A 420 -11.48 -21.72 26.35
N ARG A 421 -10.44 -21.68 25.50
CA ARG A 421 -9.36 -22.67 25.42
C ARG A 421 -8.02 -22.14 25.93
N THR A 422 -7.99 -20.96 26.56
CA THR A 422 -6.74 -20.44 27.12
C THR A 422 -6.25 -21.36 28.23
N SER A 423 -5.01 -21.83 28.08
CA SER A 423 -4.38 -22.74 29.05
C SER A 423 -4.08 -22.00 30.37
N GLU A 424 -3.99 -22.74 31.48
CA GLU A 424 -3.56 -22.15 32.76
C GLU A 424 -2.14 -21.61 32.70
N TYR A 425 -1.27 -22.23 31.90
CA TYR A 425 0.08 -21.75 31.62
C TYR A 425 0.03 -20.33 30.99
N ASP A 426 -0.77 -20.14 29.95
CA ASP A 426 -0.89 -18.84 29.27
C ASP A 426 -1.56 -17.78 30.16
N LYS A 427 -2.56 -18.18 30.96
CA LYS A 427 -3.17 -17.27 31.95
C LYS A 427 -2.13 -16.77 32.94
N LYS A 428 -1.24 -17.65 33.41
CA LYS A 428 -0.12 -17.29 34.28
C LYS A 428 0.83 -16.33 33.59
N GLN A 429 1.22 -16.59 32.34
CA GLN A 429 2.11 -15.69 31.60
C GLN A 429 1.54 -14.26 31.48
N ILE A 430 0.25 -14.14 31.12
CA ILE A 430 -0.43 -12.85 31.05
C ILE A 430 -0.46 -12.14 32.41
N LEU A 431 -0.76 -12.89 33.48
CA LEU A 431 -0.77 -12.37 34.83
C LEU A 431 0.62 -11.86 35.26
N ASP A 432 1.68 -12.63 34.99
CA ASP A 432 3.06 -12.29 35.32
C ASP A 432 3.51 -10.97 34.64
N LYS A 433 3.05 -10.70 33.41
CA LYS A 433 3.31 -9.41 32.74
C LYS A 433 2.47 -8.28 33.32
N LEU A 434 1.16 -8.48 33.53
CA LEU A 434 0.28 -7.44 34.08
C LEU A 434 0.68 -6.98 35.49
N ILE A 435 1.18 -7.89 36.33
CA ILE A 435 1.61 -7.55 37.70
C ILE A 435 2.77 -6.53 37.71
N LYS A 436 3.62 -6.51 36.68
CA LYS A 436 4.70 -5.53 36.56
C LYS A 436 4.18 -4.09 36.43
N HIS A 437 2.97 -3.93 35.92
CA HIS A 437 2.29 -2.65 35.69
C HIS A 437 1.11 -2.41 36.66
N LYS A 438 1.04 -3.17 37.76
CA LYS A 438 -0.10 -3.13 38.69
C LYS A 438 -0.37 -1.72 39.27
N ASP A 439 0.68 -0.91 39.45
CA ASP A 439 0.58 0.41 40.07
C ASP A 439 0.10 1.47 39.06
N GLU A 440 0.16 1.17 37.76
CA GLU A 440 -0.33 2.00 36.66
C GLU A 440 -1.76 1.63 36.24
N LEU A 441 -2.23 0.43 36.63
CA LEU A 441 -3.56 -0.08 36.33
C LEU A 441 -4.58 0.37 37.37
N SER A 442 -5.68 0.99 36.92
CA SER A 442 -6.82 1.38 37.75
C SER A 442 -8.08 0.58 37.40
N ASP A 443 -8.75 0.01 38.41
CA ASP A 443 -10.01 -0.74 38.28
C ASP A 443 -9.97 -1.96 37.33
N PHE A 444 -8.85 -2.70 37.34
CA PHE A 444 -8.66 -3.84 36.45
C PHE A 444 -9.43 -5.11 36.88
N THR A 445 -10.10 -5.77 35.94
CA THR A 445 -10.89 -6.99 36.19
C THR A 445 -10.56 -8.15 35.23
N PHE A 446 -10.52 -9.38 35.77
CA PHE A 446 -10.35 -10.61 34.98
C PHE A 446 -11.69 -11.28 34.66
N TYR A 447 -11.80 -11.82 33.45
CA TYR A 447 -12.98 -12.52 32.95
C TYR A 447 -12.60 -13.83 32.24
N GLN A 448 -13.60 -14.68 32.01
CA GLN A 448 -13.51 -15.93 31.28
C GLN A 448 -14.62 -15.98 30.23
N ALA A 449 -14.27 -16.24 28.97
CA ALA A 449 -15.24 -16.61 27.95
C ALA A 449 -15.64 -18.07 28.12
N GLU A 450 -16.95 -18.35 28.06
CA GLU A 450 -17.54 -19.68 28.23
C GLU A 450 -18.65 -19.86 27.17
N TYR A 451 -18.72 -21.03 26.53
CA TYR A 451 -19.82 -21.32 25.59
C TYR A 451 -21.05 -21.80 26.35
N SER A 452 -22.19 -21.16 26.13
CA SER A 452 -23.48 -21.60 26.64
C SER A 452 -24.19 -22.41 25.56
N ALA A 453 -24.32 -23.72 25.77
CA ALA A 453 -25.01 -24.61 24.82
C ALA A 453 -26.52 -24.28 24.71
N GLU A 454 -27.14 -23.83 25.80
CA GLU A 454 -28.54 -23.42 25.86
C GLU A 454 -28.82 -22.18 25.00
N GLU A 455 -28.00 -21.13 25.15
CA GLU A 455 -28.18 -19.89 24.39
C GLU A 455 -27.44 -19.86 23.04
N GLN A 456 -26.63 -20.90 22.77
CA GLN A 456 -25.74 -21.01 21.62
C GLN A 456 -24.84 -19.78 21.41
N LYS A 457 -24.35 -19.22 22.52
CA LYS A 457 -23.57 -17.96 22.55
C LYS A 457 -22.43 -18.03 23.55
N ILE A 458 -21.45 -17.16 23.35
CA ILE A 458 -20.35 -16.98 24.29
C ILE A 458 -20.81 -16.03 25.40
N LYS A 459 -20.68 -16.48 26.65
CA LYS A 459 -20.90 -15.67 27.85
C LYS A 459 -19.57 -15.27 28.46
N ILE A 460 -19.51 -14.06 29.01
CA ILE A 460 -18.33 -13.54 29.68
C ILE A 460 -18.58 -13.54 31.19
N ARG A 461 -17.91 -14.45 31.91
CA ARG A 461 -18.02 -14.58 33.36
C ARG A 461 -16.89 -13.83 34.06
N LYS A 462 -17.22 -12.98 35.03
CA LYS A 462 -16.22 -12.32 35.91
C LYS A 462 -15.54 -13.35 36.83
N LYS A 463 -14.20 -13.33 36.88
CA LYS A 463 -13.42 -14.17 37.80
C LYS A 463 -13.35 -13.51 39.18
N LYS A 464 -14.09 -14.05 40.16
CA LYS A 464 -14.25 -13.43 41.48
C LYS A 464 -12.98 -13.42 42.35
N PHE A 465 -12.15 -14.45 42.25
CA PHE A 465 -10.97 -14.66 43.09
C PHE A 465 -9.66 -14.08 42.53
N TRP A 466 -9.66 -13.62 41.28
CA TRP A 466 -8.45 -13.14 40.62
C TRP A 466 -8.14 -11.69 41.04
N ARG A 467 -6.86 -11.43 41.34
CA ARG A 467 -6.34 -10.11 41.75
C ARG A 467 -4.94 -9.91 41.16
N LEU A 468 -4.55 -8.65 40.94
CA LEU A 468 -3.20 -8.27 40.54
C LEU A 468 -2.26 -8.26 41.75
N ILE A 469 -1.95 -9.44 42.27
CA ILE A 469 -1.03 -9.60 43.41
C ILE A 469 0.08 -10.60 43.06
N ASN A 470 1.25 -10.41 43.66
CA ASN A 470 2.33 -11.38 43.56
C ASN A 470 1.94 -12.65 44.32
N TYR A 471 1.53 -13.68 43.60
CA TYR A 471 1.30 -15.02 44.14
C TYR A 471 2.64 -15.73 44.39
N LYS A 472 3.48 -15.20 45.28
CA LYS A 472 4.65 -15.95 45.78
C LYS A 472 4.13 -17.02 46.72
N GLY A 473 4.05 -18.26 46.25
CA GLY A 473 3.80 -19.40 47.11
C GLY A 473 4.93 -19.52 48.13
N LYS A 474 4.59 -19.52 49.42
CA LYS A 474 5.42 -20.19 50.41
C LYS A 474 5.41 -21.67 50.02
N VAL A 475 6.50 -22.12 49.42
CA VAL A 475 6.84 -23.54 49.49
C VAL A 475 7.37 -23.72 50.90
N ASP A 476 6.46 -23.93 51.86
CA ASP A 476 6.84 -24.40 53.19
C ASP A 476 7.39 -25.82 52.98
N GLY A 477 8.71 -25.89 52.86
CA GLY A 477 9.44 -27.14 52.85
C GLY A 477 9.41 -27.74 54.24
N THR A 478 8.42 -28.58 54.53
CA THR A 478 8.51 -29.62 55.55
C THR A 478 7.49 -30.70 55.23
N GLU A 479 7.96 -31.83 54.72
CA GLU A 479 7.67 -33.14 55.31
C GLU A 479 8.72 -34.13 54.83
N LYS A 480 9.72 -34.36 55.70
CA LYS A 480 10.41 -35.65 55.75
C LYS A 480 9.43 -36.63 56.39
N VAL A 481 9.11 -37.71 55.68
CA VAL A 481 9.09 -39.06 56.26
C VAL A 481 9.78 -39.98 55.27
#